data_AF-A0A4Q3HV34-F1
#
_entry.id   AF-A0A4Q3HV34-F1
#
_cell.length_a   1.000
_cell.length_b   1.000
_cell.length_c   1.000
_cell.angle_alpha   90.00
_cell.angle_beta   90.00
_cell.angle_gamma   90.00
#
_symmetry.space_group_name_H-M   'P 1'
#
loop_
_entity.id
_entity.type
_entity.pdbx_description
1 polymer ?
#
loop_
_entity_poly.entity_id
_entity_poly.type
_entity_poly.pdbx_seq_one_letter_code
_entity_poly.pdbx_strand_id
1 'polypeptide(L)'
;NDAAIYIFSAMTGGLKGSVASHAWIVTKAKGAATYTRYDKVGWGNPIRRNHRDPDAFWYSNPPQLVTSITGSKAELLIPKIEGAIAAYPYAEPGGYTIWPGPNSNTFVAYVLRTVPEIGAVLPPHAVGRDYLPDGEFVHLDEDSRDLHVTLRGLLGFSVGVRSGIEVHFLGLVAGLDLARPGIKVPALGRIGI
;
A
#
# COMPACT_ATOMS: atom_id res chain seq x y z
N ASN A 1 -12.07 5.66 23.31
CA ASN A 1 -11.53 4.78 22.25
C ASN A 1 -11.88 5.36 20.91
N ASP A 2 -10.91 6.05 20.30
CA ASP A 2 -11.12 6.71 19.02
C ASP A 2 -11.00 5.73 17.86
N ALA A 3 -11.57 6.13 16.72
CA ALA A 3 -11.34 5.42 15.46
C ALA A 3 -9.86 5.52 15.07
N ALA A 4 -9.35 4.50 14.38
CA ALA A 4 -7.98 4.48 13.92
C ALA A 4 -7.83 3.71 12.60
N ILE A 5 -6.89 4.15 11.78
CA ILE A 5 -6.44 3.50 10.55
C ILE A 5 -4.92 3.40 10.62
N TYR A 6 -4.37 2.25 10.26
CA TYR A 6 -2.94 2.04 10.12
C TYR A 6 -2.66 1.34 8.80
N ILE A 7 -1.60 1.76 8.13
CA ILE A 7 -1.03 1.05 7.00
C ILE A 7 0.32 0.55 7.45
N PHE A 8 0.52 -0.76 7.35
CA PHE A 8 1.78 -1.40 7.71
C PHE A 8 2.45 -2.00 6.50
N SER A 9 3.77 -2.15 6.60
CA SER A 9 4.59 -2.87 5.63
C SER A 9 5.71 -3.62 6.34
N ALA A 10 6.04 -4.82 5.90
CA ALA A 10 7.17 -5.59 6.45
C ALA A 10 7.88 -6.35 5.33
N MET A 11 9.19 -6.54 5.44
CA MET A 11 9.94 -7.32 4.45
C MET A 11 9.35 -8.72 4.28
N THR A 12 9.36 -9.21 3.04
CA THR A 12 8.91 -10.58 2.74
C THR A 12 9.90 -11.63 3.24
N GLY A 13 9.48 -12.90 3.30
CA GLY A 13 10.37 -14.00 3.69
C GLY A 13 11.31 -14.43 2.56
N GLY A 14 12.42 -15.05 2.93
CA GLY A 14 13.39 -15.65 1.98
C GLY A 14 14.16 -14.61 1.15
N LEU A 15 14.73 -15.05 0.01
CA LEU A 15 15.54 -14.20 -0.87
C LEU A 15 14.83 -12.92 -1.34
N LYS A 16 13.51 -12.97 -1.53
CA LYS A 16 12.68 -11.81 -1.91
C LYS A 16 12.64 -10.74 -0.83
N GLY A 17 12.82 -11.14 0.44
CA GLY A 17 12.92 -10.24 1.59
C GLY A 17 14.11 -9.30 1.57
N SER A 18 15.05 -9.47 0.64
CA SER A 18 16.13 -8.50 0.42
C SER A 18 15.66 -7.25 -0.35
N VAL A 19 14.55 -7.34 -1.10
CA VAL A 19 14.13 -6.29 -2.05
C VAL A 19 12.64 -5.96 -2.04
N ALA A 20 11.79 -6.78 -1.41
CA ALA A 20 10.34 -6.63 -1.43
C ALA A 20 9.71 -6.74 -0.05
N SER A 21 8.74 -5.86 0.23
CA SER A 21 7.84 -5.94 1.39
C SER A 21 6.43 -6.41 1.03
N HIS A 22 5.66 -6.76 2.05
CA HIS A 22 4.23 -7.01 2.04
C HIS A 22 3.53 -5.93 2.84
N ALA A 23 2.49 -5.32 2.29
CA ALA A 23 1.69 -4.30 2.96
C ALA A 23 0.29 -4.81 3.34
N TRP A 24 -0.29 -4.23 4.40
CA TRP A 24 -1.64 -4.52 4.85
C TRP A 24 -2.31 -3.30 5.50
N ILE A 25 -3.63 -3.37 5.60
CA ILE A 25 -4.49 -2.29 6.16
C ILE A 25 -5.03 -2.75 7.50
N VAL A 26 -5.07 -1.85 8.47
CA VAL A 26 -5.73 -2.07 9.75
C VAL A 26 -6.69 -0.92 10.02
N THR A 27 -7.93 -1.24 10.40
CA THR A 27 -8.96 -0.28 10.81
C THR A 27 -9.47 -0.60 12.21
N LYS A 28 -9.94 0.42 12.92
CA LYS A 28 -10.69 0.29 14.18
C LYS A 28 -11.75 1.36 14.20
N ALA A 29 -13.01 0.94 14.24
CA ALA A 29 -14.12 1.88 14.40
C ALA A 29 -14.09 2.52 15.79
N LYS A 30 -14.70 3.71 15.91
CA LYS A 30 -14.85 4.39 17.19
C LYS A 30 -15.61 3.51 18.17
N GLY A 31 -15.09 3.39 19.40
CA GLY A 31 -15.66 2.53 20.43
C GLY A 31 -15.47 1.02 20.22
N ALA A 32 -14.90 0.56 19.08
CA ALA A 32 -14.67 -0.86 18.86
C ALA A 32 -13.60 -1.41 19.82
N ALA A 33 -13.82 -2.65 20.28
CA ALA A 33 -12.89 -3.35 21.16
C ALA A 33 -11.69 -3.94 20.41
N THR A 34 -11.88 -4.29 19.13
CA THR A 34 -10.89 -4.98 18.30
C THR A 34 -10.57 -4.20 17.04
N TYR A 35 -9.40 -4.47 16.48
CA TYR A 35 -8.98 -4.00 15.17
C TYR A 35 -9.43 -4.98 14.09
N THR A 36 -9.63 -4.48 12.88
CA THR A 36 -9.79 -5.30 11.68
C THR A 36 -8.55 -5.15 10.80
N ARG A 37 -7.94 -6.27 10.42
CA ARG A 37 -6.79 -6.36 9.53
C ARG A 37 -7.21 -6.96 8.19
N TYR A 38 -6.76 -6.35 7.10
CA TYR A 38 -6.95 -6.81 5.73
C TYR A 38 -5.62 -7.08 5.05
N ASP A 39 -5.41 -8.32 4.62
CA ASP A 39 -4.26 -8.72 3.82
C ASP A 39 -4.74 -9.21 2.46
N LYS A 40 -3.96 -8.93 1.42
CA LYS A 40 -4.06 -9.69 0.18
C LYS A 40 -2.97 -10.75 0.09
N VAL A 41 -3.33 -12.01 -0.10
CA VAL A 41 -2.40 -13.15 -0.13
C VAL A 41 -2.67 -14.07 -1.32
N GLY A 42 -1.67 -14.89 -1.66
CA GLY A 42 -1.71 -15.80 -2.81
C GLY A 42 -2.33 -17.18 -2.53
N TRP A 43 -2.97 -17.39 -1.39
CA TRP A 43 -3.53 -18.68 -0.98
C TRP A 43 -4.89 -18.49 -0.30
N GLY A 44 -5.82 -19.42 -0.55
CA GLY A 44 -7.20 -19.32 -0.07
C GLY A 44 -7.96 -18.15 -0.70
N ASN A 45 -8.85 -17.50 0.07
CA ASN A 45 -9.50 -16.27 -0.37
C ASN A 45 -8.48 -15.13 -0.40
N PRO A 46 -8.28 -14.44 -1.55
CA PRO A 46 -7.20 -13.48 -1.72
C PRO A 46 -7.23 -12.35 -0.71
N ILE A 47 -8.40 -11.75 -0.42
CA ILE A 47 -8.54 -10.78 0.66
C ILE A 47 -8.90 -11.52 1.95
N ARG A 48 -7.96 -11.54 2.89
CA ARG A 48 -8.11 -12.16 4.21
C ARG A 48 -8.44 -11.09 5.23
N ARG A 49 -9.41 -11.38 6.08
CA ARG A 49 -9.79 -10.55 7.23
C ARG A 49 -9.34 -11.23 8.53
N ASN A 50 -8.63 -10.49 9.39
CA ASN A 50 -8.23 -10.91 10.74
C ASN A 50 -7.52 -12.27 10.82
N HIS A 51 -6.76 -12.65 9.79
CA HIS A 51 -6.06 -13.94 9.80
C HIS A 51 -4.78 -13.94 10.65
N ARG A 52 -4.37 -12.75 11.11
CA ARG A 52 -3.21 -12.44 11.97
C ARG A 52 -3.56 -11.22 12.83
N ASP A 53 -2.79 -11.03 13.90
CA ASP A 53 -2.91 -9.82 14.72
C ASP A 53 -2.57 -8.56 13.91
N PRO A 54 -3.09 -7.39 14.31
CA PRO A 54 -2.99 -6.15 13.52
C PRO A 54 -1.56 -5.76 13.14
N ASP A 55 -0.62 -5.93 14.06
CA ASP A 55 0.81 -5.64 13.94
C ASP A 55 1.67 -6.92 13.98
N ALA A 56 1.09 -8.09 13.68
CA ALA A 56 1.86 -9.32 13.62
C ALA A 56 2.99 -9.24 12.60
N PHE A 57 4.13 -9.84 12.95
CA PHE A 57 5.27 -10.00 12.06
C PHE A 57 4.88 -10.66 10.72
N TRP A 58 5.62 -10.30 9.67
CA TRP A 58 5.49 -10.95 8.37
C TRP A 58 6.75 -11.79 8.09
N TYR A 59 6.63 -13.11 8.22
CA TYR A 59 7.76 -14.04 8.12
C TYR A 59 8.96 -13.62 8.99
N SER A 60 8.69 -13.38 10.28
CA SER A 60 9.67 -12.92 11.28
C SER A 60 10.22 -11.50 11.08
N ASN A 61 9.79 -10.78 10.04
CA ASN A 61 10.15 -9.37 9.88
C ASN A 61 9.18 -8.48 10.66
N PRO A 62 9.68 -7.49 11.41
CA PRO A 62 8.84 -6.58 12.17
C PRO A 62 8.05 -5.64 11.23
N PRO A 63 6.78 -5.33 11.56
CA PRO A 63 6.03 -4.33 10.82
C PRO A 63 6.66 -2.95 10.96
N GLN A 64 6.65 -2.21 9.86
CA GLN A 64 6.95 -0.78 9.80
C GLN A 64 5.64 -0.04 9.56
N LEU A 65 5.40 1.01 10.34
CA LEU A 65 4.24 1.87 10.17
C LEU A 65 4.48 2.79 8.96
N VAL A 66 3.63 2.69 7.94
CA VAL A 66 3.66 3.56 6.75
C VAL A 66 2.91 4.86 7.03
N THR A 67 1.72 4.75 7.62
CA THR A 67 0.93 5.91 8.08
C THR A 67 -0.06 5.49 9.16
N SER A 68 -0.46 6.44 10.00
CA SER A 68 -1.55 6.30 10.96
C SER A 68 -2.48 7.50 10.94
N ILE A 69 -3.77 7.26 11.09
CA ILE A 69 -4.81 8.28 11.19
C ILE A 69 -5.71 7.89 12.34
N THR A 70 -6.03 8.83 13.23
CA THR A 70 -6.89 8.59 14.40
C THR A 70 -7.98 9.64 14.53
N GLY A 71 -8.93 9.41 15.43
CA GLY A 71 -10.00 10.36 15.76
C GLY A 71 -11.04 10.51 14.65
N SER A 72 -11.67 11.68 14.57
CA SER A 72 -12.77 11.94 13.63
C SER A 72 -12.36 11.77 12.17
N LYS A 73 -11.10 12.07 11.81
CA LYS A 73 -10.60 11.82 10.44
C LYS A 73 -10.65 10.34 10.11
N ALA A 74 -10.22 9.47 11.02
CA ALA A 74 -10.30 8.02 10.80
C ALA A 74 -11.75 7.54 10.71
N GLU A 75 -12.63 8.05 11.58
CA GLU A 75 -14.06 7.71 11.57
C GLU A 75 -14.72 8.00 10.21
N LEU A 76 -14.36 9.12 9.56
CA LEU A 76 -14.86 9.50 8.24
C LEU A 76 -14.26 8.66 7.10
N LEU A 77 -13.00 8.24 7.21
CA LEU A 77 -12.29 7.53 6.13
C LEU A 77 -12.50 6.02 6.15
N ILE A 78 -12.82 5.41 7.30
CA ILE A 78 -13.03 3.96 7.40
C ILE A 78 -14.10 3.47 6.41
N PRO A 79 -15.30 4.07 6.29
CA PRO A 79 -16.28 3.63 5.30
C PRO A 79 -15.79 3.69 3.85
N LYS A 80 -14.98 4.71 3.51
CA LYS A 80 -14.36 4.83 2.17
C LYS A 80 -13.35 3.71 1.92
N ILE A 81 -12.52 3.39 2.91
CA ILE A 81 -11.57 2.27 2.86
C ILE A 81 -12.32 0.95 2.65
N GLU A 82 -13.36 0.69 3.43
CA GLU A 82 -14.17 -0.53 3.31
C GLU A 82 -14.82 -0.64 1.93
N GLY A 83 -15.31 0.49 1.39
CA GLY A 83 -15.83 0.56 0.02
C GLY A 83 -14.77 0.25 -1.05
N ALA A 84 -13.57 0.82 -0.92
CA ALA A 84 -12.45 0.54 -1.82
C ALA A 84 -12.01 -0.93 -1.74
N ILE A 85 -11.95 -1.51 -0.54
CA ILE A 85 -11.63 -2.94 -0.37
C ILE A 85 -12.68 -3.81 -1.06
N ALA A 86 -13.97 -3.49 -0.91
CA ALA A 86 -15.05 -4.23 -1.54
C ALA A 86 -15.07 -4.09 -3.08
N ALA A 87 -14.64 -2.94 -3.61
CA ALA A 87 -14.58 -2.67 -5.05
C ALA A 87 -13.29 -3.20 -5.73
N TYR A 88 -12.35 -3.75 -4.98
CA TYR A 88 -11.05 -4.13 -5.52
C TYR A 88 -11.17 -5.24 -6.59
N PRO A 89 -10.70 -5.01 -7.83
CA PRO A 89 -11.03 -5.86 -8.99
C PRO A 89 -10.33 -7.24 -8.99
N TYR A 90 -9.39 -7.47 -8.07
CA TYR A 90 -8.62 -8.70 -7.98
C TYR A 90 -8.82 -9.41 -6.64
N ALA A 91 -10.04 -9.38 -6.13
CA ALA A 91 -10.44 -10.03 -4.87
C ALA A 91 -10.75 -11.54 -5.03
N GLU A 92 -11.03 -11.99 -6.25
CA GLU A 92 -11.44 -13.37 -6.56
C GLU A 92 -10.28 -14.38 -6.59
N PRO A 93 -10.51 -15.67 -6.27
CA PRO A 93 -9.50 -16.72 -6.36
C PRO A 93 -8.76 -16.72 -7.70
N GLY A 94 -7.43 -16.81 -7.66
CA GLY A 94 -6.57 -16.66 -8.84
C GLY A 94 -6.18 -15.21 -9.17
N GLY A 95 -6.80 -14.22 -8.53
CA GLY A 95 -6.49 -12.79 -8.68
C GLY A 95 -5.19 -12.34 -8.01
N TYR A 96 -4.26 -13.24 -7.68
CA TYR A 96 -2.99 -12.91 -7.05
C TYR A 96 -1.81 -13.34 -7.93
N THR A 97 -0.94 -12.40 -8.27
CA THR A 97 0.33 -12.65 -8.97
C THR A 97 1.45 -11.97 -8.21
N ILE A 98 2.47 -12.74 -7.81
CA ILE A 98 3.56 -12.26 -6.93
C ILE A 98 4.28 -11.05 -7.53
N TRP A 99 4.60 -11.10 -8.82
CA TRP A 99 5.34 -10.05 -9.53
C TRP A 99 4.95 -10.03 -11.02
N PRO A 100 4.75 -8.85 -11.64
CA PRO A 100 4.79 -7.51 -11.03
C PRO A 100 3.55 -7.17 -10.19
N GLY A 101 2.51 -8.00 -10.25
CA GLY A 101 1.22 -7.78 -9.60
C GLY A 101 0.10 -8.41 -10.42
N PRO A 102 -1.15 -8.40 -9.93
CA PRO A 102 -1.61 -7.77 -8.70
C PRO A 102 -1.29 -8.60 -7.43
N ASN A 103 -0.70 -7.97 -6.41
CA ASN A 103 -0.32 -8.59 -5.12
C ASN A 103 -0.79 -7.73 -3.92
N SER A 104 -0.23 -7.98 -2.72
CA SER A 104 -0.57 -7.19 -1.51
C SER A 104 -0.29 -5.70 -1.64
N ASN A 105 0.84 -5.33 -2.23
CA ASN A 105 1.18 -3.93 -2.45
C ASN A 105 0.27 -3.29 -3.50
N THR A 106 -0.12 -4.02 -4.54
CA THR A 106 -1.14 -3.56 -5.50
C THR A 106 -2.47 -3.28 -4.83
N PHE A 107 -2.91 -4.15 -3.93
CA PHE A 107 -4.16 -3.99 -3.18
C PHE A 107 -4.14 -2.78 -2.26
N VAL A 108 -3.09 -2.64 -1.44
CA VAL A 108 -3.00 -1.51 -0.52
C VAL A 108 -2.83 -0.19 -1.29
N ALA A 109 -2.03 -0.19 -2.37
CA ALA A 109 -1.87 1.01 -3.20
C ALA A 109 -3.15 1.40 -3.93
N TYR A 110 -3.97 0.43 -4.38
CA TYR A 110 -5.30 0.69 -4.91
C TYR A 110 -6.16 1.43 -3.88
N VAL A 111 -6.26 0.93 -2.65
CA VAL A 111 -7.05 1.59 -1.60
C VAL A 111 -6.52 2.99 -1.29
N LEU A 112 -5.20 3.20 -1.28
CA LEU A 112 -4.59 4.52 -1.05
C LEU A 112 -4.91 5.52 -2.17
N ARG A 113 -4.97 5.07 -3.43
CA ARG A 113 -5.36 5.92 -4.58
C ARG A 113 -6.85 6.23 -4.60
N THR A 114 -7.69 5.26 -4.23
CA THR A 114 -9.15 5.45 -4.13
C THR A 114 -9.55 6.31 -2.92
N VAL A 115 -8.70 6.41 -1.89
CA VAL A 115 -8.94 7.24 -0.70
C VAL A 115 -7.74 8.18 -0.47
N PRO A 116 -7.51 9.15 -1.37
CA PRO A 116 -6.30 9.98 -1.36
C PRO A 116 -6.16 10.86 -0.11
N GLU A 117 -7.24 11.09 0.64
CA GLU A 117 -7.23 11.82 1.91
C GLU A 117 -6.44 11.11 3.02
N ILE A 118 -6.10 9.83 2.84
CA ILE A 118 -5.14 9.11 3.68
C ILE A 118 -3.75 9.76 3.59
N GLY A 119 -3.40 10.31 2.43
CA GLY A 119 -2.19 11.13 2.26
C GLY A 119 -0.88 10.33 2.27
N ALA A 120 -0.92 9.03 1.97
CA ALA A 120 0.25 8.16 2.04
C ALA A 120 0.49 7.38 0.74
N VAL A 121 1.76 7.09 0.47
CA VAL A 121 2.22 6.17 -0.56
C VAL A 121 3.03 5.08 0.14
N LEU A 122 2.96 3.85 -0.39
CA LEU A 122 3.72 2.73 0.15
C LEU A 122 5.25 2.98 0.08
N PRO A 123 6.08 2.22 0.81
CA PRO A 123 7.53 2.33 0.74
C PRO A 123 8.11 1.99 -0.65
N PRO A 124 9.31 2.47 -1.01
CA PRO A 124 9.97 2.20 -2.31
C PRO A 124 10.25 0.74 -2.64
N HIS A 125 10.28 -0.11 -1.60
CA HIS A 125 10.49 -1.56 -1.71
C HIS A 125 9.16 -2.33 -1.65
N ALA A 126 8.00 -1.67 -1.71
CA ALA A 126 6.69 -2.30 -1.82
C ALA A 126 6.41 -2.71 -3.28
N VAL A 127 7.14 -3.71 -3.76
CA VAL A 127 7.11 -4.18 -5.15
C VAL A 127 5.68 -4.55 -5.57
N GLY A 128 5.21 -3.90 -6.65
CA GLY A 128 3.85 -4.06 -7.20
C GLY A 128 2.85 -2.98 -6.80
N ARG A 129 3.24 -2.01 -5.96
CA ARG A 129 2.41 -0.83 -5.61
C ARG A 129 2.05 0.04 -6.83
N ASP A 130 2.91 0.05 -7.85
CA ASP A 130 2.78 0.86 -9.07
C ASP A 130 2.08 0.09 -10.21
N TYR A 131 1.49 -1.07 -9.90
CA TYR A 131 0.57 -1.76 -10.82
C TYR A 131 -0.80 -1.07 -10.76
N LEU A 132 -1.32 -0.66 -11.92
CA LEU A 132 -2.66 -0.11 -12.03
C LEU A 132 -3.66 -1.19 -12.50
N PRO A 133 -4.89 -1.21 -11.94
CA PRO A 133 -5.93 -2.12 -12.40
C PRO A 133 -6.38 -1.86 -13.84
N ASP A 134 -7.20 -2.78 -14.36
CA ASP A 134 -7.96 -2.64 -15.62
C ASP A 134 -7.10 -2.35 -16.87
N GLY A 135 -5.80 -2.63 -16.79
CA GLY A 135 -4.85 -2.39 -17.88
C GLY A 135 -4.49 -0.92 -18.07
N GLU A 136 -4.79 -0.05 -17.10
CA GLU A 136 -4.40 1.35 -17.14
C GLU A 136 -2.88 1.52 -17.16
N PHE A 137 -2.42 2.52 -17.91
CA PHE A 137 -1.02 2.92 -17.97
C PHE A 137 -0.77 4.29 -17.32
N VAL A 138 -1.82 5.06 -17.09
CA VAL A 138 -1.77 6.40 -16.52
C VAL A 138 -2.92 6.55 -15.52
N HIS A 139 -2.61 7.05 -14.33
CA HIS A 139 -3.60 7.37 -13.31
C HIS A 139 -3.26 8.72 -12.69
N LEU A 140 -4.26 9.57 -12.53
CA LEU A 140 -4.19 10.79 -11.75
C LEU A 140 -5.12 10.59 -10.56
N ASP A 141 -4.60 10.74 -9.34
CA ASP A 141 -5.40 10.62 -8.13
C ASP A 141 -6.62 11.56 -8.17
N GLU A 142 -7.73 11.20 -7.51
CA GLU A 142 -8.98 11.97 -7.59
C GLU A 142 -8.84 13.45 -7.17
N ASP A 143 -7.91 13.75 -6.26
CA ASP A 143 -7.61 15.12 -5.83
C ASP A 143 -6.60 15.85 -6.74
N SER A 144 -6.17 15.21 -7.83
CA SER A 144 -5.23 15.69 -8.84
C SER A 144 -3.83 16.04 -8.33
N ARG A 145 -3.41 15.49 -7.19
CA ARG A 145 -2.10 15.83 -6.58
C ARG A 145 -0.96 14.88 -6.92
N ASP A 146 -1.26 13.72 -7.48
CA ASP A 146 -0.29 12.68 -7.81
C ASP A 146 -0.62 12.02 -9.15
N LEU A 147 0.33 12.11 -10.08
CA LEU A 147 0.30 11.47 -11.38
C LEU A 147 1.18 10.22 -11.35
N HIS A 148 0.63 9.12 -11.85
CA HIS A 148 1.29 7.83 -11.98
C HIS A 148 1.28 7.38 -13.44
N VAL A 149 2.44 7.03 -13.98
CA VAL A 149 2.60 6.42 -15.30
C VAL A 149 3.35 5.11 -15.13
N THR A 150 2.78 4.01 -15.63
CA THR A 150 3.31 2.68 -15.41
C THR A 150 3.11 1.79 -16.62
N LEU A 151 4.06 0.88 -16.86
CA LEU A 151 3.96 -0.23 -17.77
C LEU A 151 3.78 -1.49 -16.92
N ARG A 152 2.52 -1.78 -16.55
CA ARG A 152 2.12 -2.97 -15.76
C ARG A 152 2.93 -3.15 -14.46
N GLY A 153 3.32 -2.06 -13.80
CA GLY A 153 4.13 -2.07 -12.58
C GLY A 153 5.61 -2.40 -12.78
N LEU A 154 6.09 -2.53 -14.02
CA LEU A 154 7.48 -2.86 -14.34
C LEU A 154 8.34 -1.61 -14.56
N LEU A 155 7.87 -0.68 -15.39
CA LEU A 155 8.60 0.53 -15.74
C LEU A 155 7.66 1.72 -15.60
N GLY A 156 8.12 2.85 -15.12
CA GLY A 156 7.23 3.96 -14.89
C GLY A 156 7.87 5.14 -14.20
N PHE A 157 7.04 6.12 -13.90
CA PHE A 157 7.40 7.23 -13.05
C PHE A 157 6.17 7.74 -12.31
N SER A 158 6.39 8.50 -11.25
CA SER A 158 5.33 9.20 -10.56
C SER A 158 5.79 10.58 -10.14
N VAL A 159 4.90 11.56 -10.23
CA VAL A 159 5.15 12.93 -9.80
C VAL A 159 3.96 13.41 -9.02
N GLY A 160 4.19 13.89 -7.80
CA GLY A 160 3.10 14.38 -6.98
C GLY A 160 3.51 14.86 -5.61
N VAL A 161 2.55 15.37 -4.85
CA VAL A 161 2.79 15.86 -3.49
C VAL A 161 3.11 14.70 -2.55
N ARG A 162 2.47 13.54 -2.73
CA ARG A 162 2.68 12.36 -1.88
C ARG A 162 3.84 11.48 -2.38
N SER A 163 3.94 11.33 -3.70
CA SER A 163 4.97 10.52 -4.36
C SER A 163 6.30 11.25 -4.48
N GLY A 164 6.32 12.58 -4.48
CA GLY A 164 7.51 13.34 -4.83
C GLY A 164 7.86 13.14 -6.30
N ILE A 165 9.10 12.84 -6.63
CA ILE A 165 9.53 12.49 -8.00
C ILE A 165 10.13 11.09 -7.97
N GLU A 166 9.54 10.15 -8.70
CA GLU A 166 9.91 8.75 -8.67
C GLU A 166 10.12 8.18 -10.08
N VAL A 167 11.08 7.27 -10.20
CA VAL A 167 11.26 6.39 -11.36
C VAL A 167 11.14 4.94 -10.90
N HIS A 168 10.47 4.12 -11.71
CA HIS A 168 10.16 2.73 -11.39
C HIS A 168 10.90 1.81 -12.34
N PHE A 169 11.57 0.80 -11.80
CA PHE A 169 12.29 -0.21 -12.57
C PHE A 169 12.12 -1.60 -11.95
N LEU A 170 11.55 -2.53 -12.71
CA LEU A 170 11.15 -3.87 -12.28
C LEU A 170 10.29 -3.89 -11.00
N GLY A 171 9.52 -2.83 -10.77
CA GLY A 171 8.68 -2.63 -9.59
C GLY A 171 9.40 -2.09 -8.34
N LEU A 172 10.69 -1.78 -8.45
CA LEU A 172 11.43 -1.04 -7.43
C LEU A 172 11.42 0.46 -7.76
N VAL A 173 11.49 1.28 -6.71
CA VAL A 173 11.42 2.74 -6.85
C VAL A 173 12.67 3.44 -6.39
N ALA A 174 13.19 4.32 -7.24
CA ALA A 174 14.15 5.36 -6.88
C ALA A 174 13.48 6.72 -7.00
N GLY A 175 13.81 7.67 -6.12
CA GLY A 175 13.18 8.98 -6.18
C GLY A 175 13.53 9.94 -5.06
N LEU A 176 12.86 11.08 -5.06
CA LEU A 176 12.97 12.15 -4.09
C LEU A 176 11.60 12.39 -3.46
N ASP A 177 11.51 12.35 -2.13
CA ASP A 177 10.33 12.80 -1.37
C ASP A 177 10.49 14.30 -1.11
N LEU A 178 9.65 15.13 -1.74
CA LEU A 178 9.73 16.58 -1.64
C LEU A 178 8.92 17.12 -0.46
N ALA A 179 7.81 16.46 -0.09
CA ALA A 179 6.98 16.85 1.03
C ALA A 179 7.65 16.51 2.38
N ARG A 180 8.42 15.42 2.41
CA ARG A 180 9.31 15.06 3.51
C ARG A 180 10.71 14.86 2.93
N PRO A 181 11.55 15.91 2.89
CA PRO A 181 12.85 15.89 2.23
C PRO A 181 13.64 14.60 2.47
N GLY A 182 13.82 13.79 1.43
CA GLY A 182 14.50 12.51 1.53
C GLY A 182 14.66 11.79 0.20
N ILE A 183 15.53 10.80 0.18
CA ILE A 183 15.84 9.96 -0.97
C ILE A 183 15.12 8.62 -0.80
N LYS A 184 14.44 8.18 -1.84
CA LYS A 184 13.83 6.85 -1.97
C LYS A 184 14.84 5.95 -2.67
N VAL A 185 15.32 4.94 -1.96
CA VAL A 185 16.32 4.00 -2.44
C VAL A 185 15.66 2.65 -2.70
N PRO A 186 15.80 2.08 -3.92
CA PRO A 186 15.34 0.74 -4.23
C PRO A 186 15.76 -0.28 -3.17
N ALA A 187 14.85 -1.17 -2.78
CA ALA A 187 15.04 -2.20 -1.73
C ALA A 187 15.29 -1.69 -0.30
N LEU A 188 15.94 -0.55 -0.12
CA LEU A 188 16.35 -0.02 1.20
C LEU A 188 15.30 0.92 1.83
N GLY A 189 14.36 1.45 1.03
CA GLY A 189 13.31 2.34 1.53
C GLY A 189 13.66 3.82 1.45
N ARG A 190 13.02 4.65 2.29
CA ARG A 190 13.27 6.10 2.33
C ARG A 190 14.36 6.43 3.36
N ILE A 191 15.35 7.22 2.96
CA ILE A 191 16.39 7.80 3.82
C ILE A 191 16.22 9.31 3.75
N GLY A 192 15.96 9.98 4.87
CA GLY A 192 15.72 11.43 4.87
C GLY A 192 15.71 12.01 6.27
N ILE A 193 15.77 13.34 6.29
CA ILE A 193 15.75 14.17 7.51
C ILE A 193 14.29 14.35 7.95
#